data_AF-A0A1M6LJE8-F1
#
_entry.id   AF-A0A1M6LJE8-F1
#
_cell.length_a   1.000
_cell.length_b   1.000
_cell.length_c   1.000
_cell.angle_alpha   90.00
_cell.angle_beta   90.00
_cell.angle_gamma   90.00
#
_symmetry.space_group_name_H-M   'P 1'
#
loop_
_entity.id
_entity.type
_entity.pdbx_description
1 polymer ?
#
loop_
_entity_poly.entity_id
_entity_poly.type
_entity_poly.pdbx_seq_one_letter_code
_entity_poly.pdbx_strand_id
1 'polypeptide(L)'
;MNNKLPTTLLSILILSAVIWLLIIARSGHVIGYVSHKFRFDLLYQGEQSDSWGDFSISGKSPSQFTTNRKNAPPFQTVKLEWIFKLNDHETVEGSHIIDLEKKVIETGQGQIPLNQSNLAHLLHLPADYGSADHLAQSLLDILSDCHEGKIPPPSHHNYTKLQTPPFHSTFKHFTTGPTLAVGPTTAWIIILSLPLIGWKFRKYWFK
;
A
#
# COMPACT_ATOMS: atom_id res chain seq x y z
N MET A 1 -48.06 22.23 -16.83
CA MET A 1 -47.02 23.28 -16.69
C MET A 1 -45.69 22.67 -17.10
N ASN A 2 -45.07 23.16 -18.17
CA ASN A 2 -43.79 22.65 -18.69
C ASN A 2 -42.65 23.16 -17.81
N ASN A 3 -42.18 22.33 -16.88
CA ASN A 3 -40.98 22.61 -16.07
C ASN A 3 -39.73 22.36 -16.92
N LYS A 4 -39.45 23.23 -17.89
CA LYS A 4 -38.15 23.23 -18.56
C LYS A 4 -37.16 23.95 -17.64
N LEU A 5 -36.15 23.22 -17.18
CA LEU A 5 -35.01 23.81 -16.49
C LEU A 5 -34.40 24.88 -17.43
N PRO A 6 -34.18 26.13 -16.97
CA PRO A 6 -33.60 27.15 -17.82
C PRO A 6 -32.21 26.69 -18.29
N THR A 7 -31.98 26.76 -19.59
CA THR A 7 -30.77 26.27 -20.28
C THR A 7 -29.48 26.86 -19.70
N THR A 8 -29.54 28.08 -19.15
CA THR A 8 -28.44 28.74 -18.44
C THR A 8 -28.02 28.01 -17.16
N LEU A 9 -28.97 27.51 -16.37
CA LEU A 9 -28.71 26.74 -15.15
C LEU A 9 -28.08 25.38 -15.47
N LEU A 10 -28.53 24.74 -16.55
CA LEU A 10 -27.95 23.49 -17.03
C LEU A 10 -26.48 23.69 -17.48
N SER A 11 -26.20 24.80 -18.15
CA SER A 11 -24.87 25.14 -18.64
C SER A 11 -23.86 25.39 -17.51
N ILE A 12 -24.28 26.08 -16.45
CA ILE A 12 -23.46 26.35 -15.26
C ILE A 12 -23.17 25.05 -14.50
N LEU A 13 -24.16 24.16 -14.37
CA LEU A 13 -23.96 22.86 -13.74
C LEU A 13 -22.95 22.02 -14.51
N ILE A 14 -23.06 21.94 -15.84
CA ILE A 14 -22.11 21.21 -16.70
C ILE A 14 -20.71 21.81 -16.59
N LEU A 15 -20.57 23.13 -16.70
CA LEU A 15 -19.26 23.78 -16.62
C LEU A 15 -18.60 23.60 -15.24
N SER A 16 -19.37 23.72 -14.15
CA SER A 16 -18.84 23.46 -12.81
C SER A 16 -18.42 22.00 -12.65
N ALA A 17 -19.17 21.05 -13.22
CA ALA A 17 -18.83 19.63 -13.19
C ALA A 17 -17.55 19.33 -13.97
N VAL A 18 -17.33 19.98 -15.13
CA VAL A 18 -16.11 19.83 -15.94
C VAL A 18 -14.89 20.43 -15.26
N ILE A 19 -14.99 21.65 -14.73
CA ILE A 19 -13.89 22.31 -13.99
C ILE A 19 -13.54 21.49 -12.75
N TRP A 20 -14.54 20.96 -12.03
CA TRP A 20 -14.31 20.08 -10.89
C TRP A 20 -13.69 18.74 -11.28
N LEU A 21 -14.12 18.10 -12.38
CA LEU A 21 -13.49 16.88 -12.91
C LEU A 21 -11.99 17.08 -13.17
N LEU A 22 -11.61 18.25 -13.71
CA LEU A 22 -10.22 18.61 -13.98
C LEU A 22 -9.40 18.84 -12.69
N ILE A 23 -10.01 19.41 -11.64
CA ILE A 23 -9.37 19.60 -10.33
C ILE A 23 -9.22 18.26 -9.59
N ILE A 24 -10.23 17.38 -9.65
CA ILE A 24 -10.23 16.05 -9.01
C ILE A 24 -9.21 15.12 -9.66
N ALA A 25 -9.06 15.17 -10.98
CA ALA A 25 -8.05 14.38 -11.69
C ALA A 25 -6.62 14.69 -11.20
N ARG A 26 -6.42 15.86 -10.58
CA ARG A 26 -5.13 16.29 -10.02
C ARG A 26 -4.95 16.04 -8.52
N SER A 27 -6.01 15.93 -7.72
CA SER A 27 -5.87 15.98 -6.25
C SER A 27 -5.60 14.64 -5.58
N GLY A 28 -5.91 13.49 -6.20
CA GLY A 28 -5.42 12.17 -5.76
C GLY A 28 -5.80 11.70 -4.35
N HIS A 29 -6.71 12.37 -3.63
CA HIS A 29 -7.11 11.99 -2.27
C HIS A 29 -8.04 10.76 -2.27
N VAL A 30 -7.69 9.76 -1.46
CA VAL A 30 -8.46 8.53 -1.25
C VAL A 30 -8.65 8.34 0.26
N ILE A 31 -9.87 8.03 0.71
CA ILE A 31 -10.13 7.57 2.09
C ILE A 31 -10.64 6.14 1.98
N GLY A 32 -9.96 5.24 2.64
CA GLY A 32 -10.27 3.83 2.57
C GLY A 32 -9.33 3.04 3.45
N TYR A 33 -9.72 1.81 3.70
CA TYR A 33 -8.89 0.85 4.40
C TYR A 33 -8.26 -0.05 3.35
N VAL A 34 -6.98 0.18 3.08
CA VAL A 34 -6.24 -0.61 2.11
C VAL A 34 -5.13 -1.35 2.82
N SER A 35 -5.16 -2.66 2.68
CA SER A 35 -4.04 -3.51 3.06
C SER A 35 -3.21 -3.76 1.81
N HIS A 36 -1.92 -3.50 1.91
CA HIS A 36 -0.96 -3.85 0.88
C HIS A 36 -0.09 -5.02 1.37
N LYS A 37 0.11 -6.02 0.51
CA LYS A 37 1.06 -7.11 0.76
C LYS A 37 2.05 -7.18 -0.39
N PHE A 38 3.33 -7.14 -0.07
CA PHE A 38 4.43 -7.30 -0.99
C PHE A 38 5.06 -8.66 -0.71
N ARG A 39 5.16 -9.53 -1.71
CA ARG A 39 5.87 -10.81 -1.59
C ARG A 39 7.08 -10.79 -2.49
N PHE A 40 8.22 -11.16 -1.95
CA PHE A 40 9.51 -11.21 -2.63
C PHE A 40 9.94 -12.68 -2.70
N ASP A 41 10.09 -13.19 -3.91
CA ASP A 41 10.64 -14.52 -4.15
C ASP A 41 12.16 -14.37 -4.26
N LEU A 42 12.92 -14.99 -3.35
CA LEU A 42 14.38 -14.89 -3.27
C LEU A 42 15.06 -16.03 -4.02
N LEU A 43 15.95 -15.67 -4.94
CA LEU A 43 16.81 -16.59 -5.67
C LEU A 43 18.27 -16.33 -5.27
N TYR A 44 18.99 -17.39 -4.91
CA TYR A 44 20.41 -17.33 -4.58
C TYR A 44 21.26 -17.56 -5.85
N GLN A 45 22.22 -16.67 -6.09
CA GLN A 45 23.09 -16.71 -7.27
C GLN A 45 24.06 -17.90 -7.17
N GLY A 46 23.74 -19.01 -7.84
CA GLY A 46 24.57 -20.22 -7.87
C GLY A 46 23.78 -21.52 -7.99
N GLU A 47 22.52 -21.53 -7.59
CA GLU A 47 21.64 -22.70 -7.70
C GLU A 47 20.68 -22.54 -8.88
N GLN A 48 20.74 -23.46 -9.84
CA GLN A 48 19.81 -23.50 -10.96
C GLN A 48 18.48 -24.10 -10.48
N SER A 49 17.52 -23.20 -10.24
CA SER A 49 16.06 -23.40 -10.34
C SER A 49 15.23 -23.50 -9.05
N ASP A 50 15.82 -23.74 -7.89
CA ASP A 50 15.04 -23.78 -6.64
C ASP A 50 15.04 -22.43 -5.90
N SER A 51 13.84 -21.99 -5.51
CA SER A 51 13.68 -20.77 -4.70
C SER A 51 14.30 -21.00 -3.32
N TRP A 52 15.24 -20.13 -2.95
CA TRP A 52 15.91 -20.15 -1.65
C TRP A 52 14.92 -19.80 -0.52
N GLY A 53 13.89 -19.01 -0.83
CA GLY A 53 12.86 -18.68 0.12
C GLY A 53 11.97 -17.54 -0.36
N ASP A 54 11.08 -17.11 0.52
CA ASP A 54 10.31 -15.91 0.28
C ASP A 54 10.15 -15.09 1.57
N PHE A 55 10.07 -13.78 1.40
CA PHE A 55 9.63 -12.90 2.47
C PHE A 55 8.49 -12.02 1.98
N SER A 56 7.64 -11.63 2.91
CA SER A 56 6.54 -10.74 2.62
C SER A 56 6.42 -9.63 3.64
N ILE A 57 6.10 -8.44 3.14
CA ILE A 57 5.87 -7.24 3.94
C ILE A 57 4.41 -6.87 3.73
N SER A 58 3.65 -6.82 4.82
CA SER A 58 2.25 -6.38 4.78
C SER A 58 2.08 -5.13 5.63
N GLY A 59 1.53 -4.09 5.02
CA GLY A 59 1.30 -2.80 5.67
C GLY A 59 -0.15 -2.39 5.51
N LYS A 60 -0.70 -1.76 6.56
CA LYS A 60 -1.99 -1.07 6.46
C LYS A 60 -1.73 0.38 6.10
N SER A 61 -2.42 0.88 5.07
CA SER A 61 -2.40 2.31 4.78
C SER A 61 -3.04 3.07 5.95
N PRO A 62 -2.62 4.31 6.22
CA PRO A 62 -3.41 5.20 7.06
C PRO A 62 -4.83 5.35 6.48
N SER A 63 -5.79 5.68 7.35
CA SER A 63 -7.21 5.80 6.97
C SER A 63 -7.46 6.87 5.90
N GLN A 64 -6.56 7.86 5.80
CA GLN A 64 -6.54 8.87 4.76
C GLN A 64 -5.16 8.87 4.10
N PHE A 65 -5.11 8.75 2.78
CA PHE A 65 -3.86 8.85 2.03
C PHE A 65 -4.07 9.50 0.67
N THR A 66 -3.08 10.28 0.24
CA THR A 66 -3.00 10.76 -1.14
C THR A 66 -2.37 9.67 -2.00
N THR A 67 -3.08 9.17 -3.00
CA THR A 67 -2.47 8.37 -4.06
C THR A 67 -2.07 9.28 -5.20
N ASN A 68 -0.77 9.29 -5.52
CA ASN A 68 -0.29 9.87 -6.78
C ASN A 68 -0.53 8.92 -7.98
N ARG A 69 -1.24 7.79 -7.78
CA ARG A 69 -1.42 6.63 -8.68
C ARG A 69 -0.13 5.95 -9.17
N LYS A 70 1.03 6.53 -8.85
CA LYS A 70 2.35 6.04 -9.27
C LYS A 70 2.99 5.16 -8.20
N ASN A 71 2.65 5.36 -6.93
CA ASN A 71 3.20 4.63 -5.80
C ASN A 71 2.10 4.20 -4.81
N ALA A 72 2.42 3.18 -4.01
CA ALA A 72 1.69 2.81 -2.81
C ALA A 72 1.80 3.92 -1.74
N PRO A 73 0.80 4.06 -0.85
CA PRO A 73 0.88 5.01 0.25
C PRO A 73 2.04 4.67 1.21
N PRO A 74 2.55 5.66 1.96
CA PRO A 74 3.52 5.42 3.01
C PRO A 74 2.91 4.56 4.12
N PHE A 75 3.72 3.68 4.70
CA PHE A 75 3.33 2.80 5.80
C PHE A 75 3.94 3.29 7.13
N GLN A 76 3.13 3.32 8.18
CA GLN A 76 3.60 3.58 9.55
C GLN A 76 4.08 2.29 10.22
N THR A 77 3.34 1.21 10.03
CA THR A 77 3.63 -0.10 10.60
C THR A 77 3.50 -1.17 9.54
N VAL A 78 4.43 -2.12 9.53
CA VAL A 78 4.40 -3.27 8.64
C VAL A 78 4.64 -4.57 9.42
N LYS A 79 4.04 -5.66 8.97
CA LYS A 79 4.37 -7.02 9.40
C LYS A 79 5.31 -7.62 8.35
N LEU A 80 6.53 -7.94 8.76
CA LEU A 80 7.50 -8.71 8.00
C LEU A 80 7.32 -10.19 8.34
N GLU A 81 7.23 -11.04 7.32
CA GLU A 81 7.14 -12.50 7.41
C GLU A 81 8.19 -13.10 6.48
N TRP A 82 8.88 -14.17 6.87
CA TRP A 82 9.87 -14.83 6.01
C TRP A 82 9.89 -16.34 6.22
N ILE A 83 10.30 -17.04 5.17
CA ILE A 83 10.57 -18.48 5.15
C ILE A 83 11.79 -18.68 4.23
N PHE A 84 12.90 -19.16 4.78
CA PHE A 84 14.14 -19.45 4.06
C PHE A 84 14.46 -20.92 4.17
N LYS A 85 14.82 -21.55 3.06
CA LYS A 85 15.33 -22.92 3.01
C LYS A 85 16.85 -22.86 3.09
N LEU A 86 17.40 -23.40 4.17
CA LEU A 86 18.85 -23.46 4.34
C LEU A 86 19.44 -24.68 3.62
N ASN A 87 18.74 -25.80 3.66
CA ASN A 87 19.06 -27.05 2.97
C ASN A 87 17.78 -27.90 2.80
N ASP A 88 17.88 -29.09 2.22
CA ASP A 88 16.73 -30.00 1.96
C ASP A 88 15.94 -30.39 3.22
N HIS A 89 16.47 -30.13 4.41
CA HIS A 89 15.89 -30.56 5.69
C HIS A 89 15.64 -29.43 6.68
N GLU A 90 16.07 -28.21 6.38
CA GLU A 90 16.07 -27.09 7.31
C GLU A 90 15.44 -25.84 6.70
N THR A 91 14.42 -25.34 7.39
CA THR A 91 13.72 -24.12 7.02
C THR A 91 13.69 -23.18 8.22
N VAL A 92 14.08 -21.92 8.01
CA VAL A 92 14.00 -20.85 8.99
C VAL A 92 12.83 -19.96 8.62
N GLU A 93 11.86 -19.87 9.51
CA GLU A 93 10.70 -19.00 9.34
C GLU A 93 10.55 -18.05 10.52
N GLY A 94 9.92 -16.91 10.27
CA GLY A 94 9.65 -15.95 11.31
C GLY A 94 8.70 -14.85 10.87
N SER A 95 8.21 -14.10 11.85
CA SER A 95 7.41 -12.92 11.60
C SER A 95 7.57 -11.90 12.70
N HIS A 96 7.65 -10.62 12.33
CA HIS A 96 7.76 -9.52 13.28
C HIS A 96 6.99 -8.29 12.79
N ILE A 97 6.52 -7.49 13.76
CA ILE A 97 5.94 -6.18 13.50
C ILE A 97 7.06 -5.16 13.57
N ILE A 98 7.09 -4.27 12.58
CA ILE A 98 8.07 -3.19 12.46
C ILE A 98 7.30 -1.88 12.44
N ASP A 99 7.58 -1.03 13.41
CA ASP A 99 7.11 0.35 13.47
C ASP A 99 8.12 1.22 12.69
N LEU A 100 7.77 1.55 11.44
CA LEU A 100 8.60 2.34 10.53
C LEU A 100 8.66 3.81 10.94
N GLU A 101 7.62 4.32 11.59
CA GLU A 101 7.56 5.70 12.08
C GLU A 101 8.56 5.92 13.23
N LYS A 102 8.59 5.00 14.19
CA LYS A 102 9.57 5.02 15.29
C LYS A 102 10.91 4.37 14.94
N LYS A 103 11.01 3.72 13.78
CA LYS A 103 12.16 2.93 13.33
C LYS A 103 12.57 1.88 14.38
N VAL A 104 11.60 1.06 14.80
CA VAL A 104 11.82 -0.02 15.78
C VAL A 104 11.19 -1.34 15.33
N ILE A 105 11.79 -2.44 15.76
CA ILE A 105 11.26 -3.80 15.63
C ILE A 105 10.56 -4.13 16.95
N GLU A 106 9.28 -4.50 16.88
CA GLU A 106 8.52 -4.96 18.05
C GLU A 106 8.87 -6.41 18.33
N THR A 107 9.25 -6.68 19.58
CA THR A 107 9.59 -8.02 20.07
C THR A 107 8.73 -8.32 21.30
N GLY A 108 8.57 -9.60 21.65
CA GLY A 108 7.84 -9.99 22.87
C GLY A 108 8.46 -9.43 24.17
N GLN A 109 9.71 -8.95 24.12
CA GLN A 109 10.47 -8.42 25.24
C GLN A 109 10.57 -6.88 25.24
N GLY A 110 10.02 -6.20 24.23
CA GLY A 110 10.10 -4.75 24.08
C GLY A 110 10.37 -4.30 22.65
N GLN A 111 10.93 -3.11 22.49
CA GLN A 111 11.25 -2.53 21.17
C GLN A 111 12.77 -2.41 21.01
N ILE A 112 13.28 -2.87 19.87
CA ILE A 112 14.68 -2.71 19.50
C ILE A 112 14.82 -1.80 18.27
N PRO A 113 15.93 -1.07 18.10
CA PRO A 113 16.11 -0.20 16.94
C PRO A 113 16.07 -0.97 15.61
N LEU A 114 15.43 -0.39 14.59
CA LEU A 114 15.46 -0.90 13.22
C LEU A 114 16.78 -0.49 12.56
N ASN A 115 17.72 -1.41 12.50
CA ASN A 115 19.00 -1.25 11.80
C ASN A 115 19.44 -2.58 11.19
N GLN A 116 20.49 -2.54 10.37
CA GLN A 116 21.00 -3.71 9.64
C GLN A 116 21.37 -4.86 10.58
N SER A 117 22.10 -4.59 11.66
CA SER A 117 22.57 -5.64 12.59
C SER A 117 21.42 -6.34 13.31
N ASN A 118 20.44 -5.58 13.80
CA ASN A 118 19.26 -6.14 14.46
C ASN A 118 18.38 -6.91 13.48
N LEU A 119 18.26 -6.46 12.22
CA LEU A 119 17.57 -7.22 11.17
C LEU A 119 18.31 -8.50 10.82
N ALA A 120 19.63 -8.47 10.65
CA ALA A 120 20.43 -9.66 10.37
C ALA A 120 20.29 -10.70 11.48
N HIS A 121 20.34 -10.24 12.75
CA HIS A 121 20.10 -11.10 13.91
C HIS A 121 18.68 -11.66 13.92
N LEU A 122 17.67 -10.87 13.55
CA LEU A 122 16.26 -11.28 13.52
C LEU A 122 16.01 -12.44 12.54
N LEU A 123 16.67 -12.41 11.39
CA LEU A 123 16.50 -13.41 10.34
C LEU A 123 17.10 -14.77 10.71
N HIS A 124 17.94 -14.83 11.75
CA HIS A 124 18.64 -16.03 12.22
C HIS A 124 19.32 -16.85 11.10
N LEU A 125 19.91 -16.14 10.13
CA LEU A 125 20.62 -16.79 9.04
C LEU A 125 22.02 -17.21 9.50
N PRO A 126 22.47 -18.44 9.17
CA PRO A 126 23.79 -18.89 9.58
C PRO A 126 24.90 -18.06 8.91
N ALA A 127 26.02 -17.83 9.63
CA ALA A 127 27.08 -16.91 9.22
C ALA A 127 27.84 -17.35 7.95
N ASP A 128 27.89 -18.65 7.72
CA ASP A 128 28.45 -19.32 6.53
C ASP A 128 27.65 -19.06 5.25
N TYR A 129 26.42 -18.56 5.35
CA TYR A 129 25.65 -18.14 4.18
C TYR A 129 26.09 -16.77 3.63
N GLY A 130 27.07 -16.09 4.26
CA GLY A 130 27.79 -14.93 3.72
C GLY A 130 26.95 -13.71 3.31
N SER A 131 25.66 -13.72 3.61
CA SER A 131 24.66 -12.93 2.90
C SER A 131 23.56 -12.39 3.81
N ALA A 132 23.56 -12.74 5.10
CA ALA A 132 22.62 -12.23 6.10
C ALA A 132 22.68 -10.70 6.19
N ASP A 133 23.88 -10.12 6.23
CA ASP A 133 24.07 -8.67 6.29
C ASP A 133 23.65 -7.97 5.00
N HIS A 134 23.89 -8.58 3.83
CA HIS A 134 23.47 -8.04 2.53
C HIS A 134 21.95 -8.10 2.35
N LEU A 135 21.32 -9.19 2.80
CA LEU A 135 19.87 -9.34 2.80
C LEU A 135 19.23 -8.36 3.80
N ALA A 136 19.78 -8.24 5.00
CA ALA A 136 19.32 -7.31 6.02
C ALA A 136 19.40 -5.86 5.54
N GLN A 137 20.48 -5.47 4.85
CA GLN A 137 20.61 -4.15 4.24
C GLN A 137 19.55 -3.94 3.15
N SER A 138 19.37 -4.92 2.26
CA SER A 138 18.36 -4.87 1.20
C SER A 138 16.94 -4.75 1.76
N LEU A 139 16.65 -5.47 2.84
CA LEU A 139 15.39 -5.36 3.58
C LEU A 139 15.22 -3.99 4.21
N LEU A 140 16.27 -3.43 4.81
CA LEU A 140 16.25 -2.09 5.39
C LEU A 140 15.91 -1.03 4.33
N ASP A 141 16.48 -1.14 3.14
CA ASP A 141 16.19 -0.23 2.02
C ASP A 141 14.72 -0.38 1.56
N ILE A 142 14.21 -1.61 1.44
CA ILE A 142 12.80 -1.86 1.12
C ILE A 142 11.87 -1.26 2.18
N LEU A 143 12.19 -1.43 3.47
CA LEU A 143 11.42 -0.88 4.57
C LEU A 143 11.45 0.66 4.57
N SER A 144 12.56 1.28 4.19
CA SER A 144 12.65 2.74 3.97
C SER A 144 11.74 3.17 2.82
N ASP A 145 11.74 2.46 1.69
CA ASP A 145 10.84 2.75 0.58
C ASP A 145 9.36 2.59 0.94
N CYS A 146 9.04 1.61 1.81
CA CYS A 146 7.70 1.45 2.38
C CYS A 146 7.31 2.67 3.22
N HIS A 147 8.21 3.16 4.07
CA HIS A 147 7.95 4.35 4.88
C HIS A 147 7.78 5.61 4.04
N GLU A 148 8.59 5.75 2.98
CA GLU A 148 8.59 6.93 2.12
C GLU A 148 7.50 6.92 1.02
N GLY A 149 6.72 5.84 0.91
CA GLY A 149 5.70 5.71 -0.14
C GLY A 149 6.32 5.67 -1.54
N LYS A 150 7.49 5.02 -1.68
CA LYS A 150 8.21 4.84 -2.94
C LYS A 150 7.96 3.49 -3.61
N ILE A 151 7.20 2.61 -2.96
CA ILE A 151 6.84 1.32 -3.54
C ILE A 151 5.92 1.56 -4.75
N PRO A 152 6.15 0.93 -5.91
CA PRO A 152 5.26 1.09 -7.07
C PRO A 152 3.85 0.56 -6.78
N PRO A 153 2.87 0.84 -7.65
CA PRO A 153 1.49 0.44 -7.45
C PRO A 153 1.30 -1.06 -7.75
N PRO A 154 0.13 -1.64 -7.48
CA PRO A 154 -0.15 -3.03 -7.81
C PRO A 154 -0.07 -3.25 -9.32
N SER A 155 0.56 -4.35 -9.72
CA SER A 155 0.71 -4.75 -11.12
C SER A 155 0.46 -6.25 -11.29
N HIS A 156 -0.03 -6.62 -12.47
CA HIS A 156 -0.18 -8.02 -12.89
C HIS A 156 1.16 -8.69 -13.21
N HIS A 157 2.23 -7.90 -13.39
CA HIS A 157 3.58 -8.39 -13.65
C HIS A 157 4.49 -8.16 -12.44
N ASN A 158 5.49 -9.03 -12.28
CA ASN A 158 6.46 -8.90 -11.21
C ASN A 158 7.34 -7.67 -11.43
N TYR A 159 7.67 -6.99 -10.34
CA TYR A 159 8.69 -5.96 -10.34
C TYR A 159 10.04 -6.56 -9.96
N THR A 160 11.10 -6.18 -10.69
CA THR A 160 12.47 -6.51 -10.29
C THR A 160 12.96 -5.44 -9.33
N LYS A 161 13.27 -5.79 -8.08
CA LYS A 161 13.70 -4.80 -7.06
C LYS A 161 14.98 -5.17 -6.33
N LEU A 162 15.24 -6.45 -6.08
CA LEU A 162 16.53 -6.88 -5.55
C LEU A 162 17.38 -7.44 -6.69
N GLN A 163 18.47 -6.74 -6.99
CA GLN A 163 19.54 -7.20 -7.87
C GLN A 163 20.90 -7.14 -7.15
N THR A 164 20.90 -7.13 -5.81
CA THR A 164 22.12 -7.03 -5.01
C THR A 164 22.71 -8.43 -4.88
N PRO A 165 23.88 -8.72 -5.46
CA PRO A 165 24.51 -10.03 -5.30
C PRO A 165 24.67 -10.37 -3.81
N PRO A 166 24.44 -11.63 -3.40
CA PRO A 166 24.13 -12.80 -4.23
C PRO A 166 22.62 -13.01 -4.49
N PHE A 167 21.75 -12.06 -4.18
CA PHE A 167 20.30 -12.26 -4.27
C PHE A 167 19.68 -11.57 -5.49
N HIS A 168 18.86 -12.35 -6.18
CA HIS A 168 17.91 -11.81 -7.14
C HIS A 168 16.51 -12.00 -6.58
N SER A 169 15.70 -10.94 -6.60
CA SER A 169 14.30 -11.06 -6.24
C SER A 169 13.39 -10.41 -7.27
N THR A 170 12.26 -11.09 -7.46
CA THR A 170 11.08 -10.49 -8.07
C THR A 170 10.04 -10.28 -7.00
N PHE A 171 9.25 -9.23 -7.09
CA PHE A 171 8.19 -8.98 -6.12
C PHE A 171 6.82 -8.78 -6.75
N LYS A 172 5.81 -9.28 -6.05
CA LYS A 172 4.39 -9.14 -6.36
C LYS A 172 3.74 -8.22 -5.34
N HIS A 173 2.96 -7.27 -5.84
CA HIS A 173 2.21 -6.34 -5.00
C HIS A 173 0.72 -6.64 -5.06
N PHE A 174 0.19 -7.08 -3.93
CA PHE A 174 -1.22 -7.34 -3.73
C PHE A 174 -1.85 -6.19 -2.94
N THR A 175 -3.09 -5.87 -3.28
CA THR A 175 -3.86 -4.85 -2.59
C THR A 175 -5.27 -5.37 -2.34
N THR A 176 -5.70 -5.31 -1.09
CA THR A 176 -7.03 -5.75 -0.68
C THR A 176 -7.68 -4.68 0.20
N GLY A 177 -8.99 -4.50 0.04
CA GLY A 177 -9.78 -3.61 0.86
C GLY A 177 -10.60 -2.60 0.04
N PRO A 178 -11.66 -2.05 0.65
CA PRO A 178 -12.50 -1.05 0.01
C PRO A 178 -11.78 0.31 0.02
N THR A 179 -11.46 0.82 -1.16
CA THR A 179 -11.13 2.23 -1.34
C THR A 179 -12.38 3.00 -1.75
N LEU A 180 -12.70 4.07 -1.04
CA LEU A 180 -13.51 5.14 -1.60
C LEU A 180 -12.54 6.21 -2.07
N ALA A 181 -12.52 6.49 -3.37
CA ALA A 181 -11.90 7.73 -3.81
C ALA A 181 -12.67 8.86 -3.12
N VAL A 182 -12.06 9.51 -2.14
CA VAL A 182 -12.68 10.67 -1.49
C VAL A 182 -12.37 11.86 -2.34
N GLY A 183 -13.15 11.89 -3.39
CA GLY A 183 -13.62 13.09 -3.99
C GLY A 183 -15.12 12.94 -4.20
N PRO A 184 -15.61 13.15 -5.43
CA PRO A 184 -16.97 13.57 -5.74
C PRO A 184 -18.09 12.59 -5.39
N THR A 185 -17.85 11.33 -5.03
CA THR A 185 -18.93 10.35 -4.78
C THR A 185 -19.76 10.69 -3.54
N THR A 186 -19.15 11.09 -2.44
CA THR A 186 -19.90 11.56 -1.24
C THR A 186 -20.59 12.90 -1.49
N ALA A 187 -19.93 13.84 -2.18
CA ALA A 187 -20.53 15.12 -2.54
C ALA A 187 -21.70 14.96 -3.52
N TRP A 188 -21.62 14.04 -4.50
CA TRP A 188 -22.72 13.73 -5.42
C TRP A 188 -23.85 12.99 -4.74
N ILE A 189 -23.60 12.09 -3.78
CA ILE A 189 -24.67 11.49 -2.97
C ILE A 189 -25.42 12.58 -2.19
N ILE A 190 -24.70 13.56 -1.62
CA ILE A 190 -25.31 14.70 -0.92
C ILE A 190 -26.07 15.60 -1.91
N ILE A 191 -25.46 15.97 -3.04
CA ILE A 191 -26.06 16.85 -4.06
C ILE A 191 -27.26 16.19 -4.75
N LEU A 192 -27.26 14.88 -5.01
CA LEU A 192 -28.40 14.14 -5.58
C LEU A 192 -29.48 13.86 -4.54
N SER A 193 -29.14 13.75 -3.26
CA SER A 193 -30.14 13.58 -2.19
C SER A 193 -30.84 14.89 -1.82
N LEU A 194 -30.21 16.06 -2.00
CA LEU A 194 -30.83 17.36 -1.72
C LEU A 194 -32.14 17.63 -2.52
N PRO A 195 -32.24 17.33 -3.84
CA PRO A 195 -33.49 17.39 -4.59
C PRO A 195 -34.56 16.43 -4.08
N LEU A 196 -34.17 15.22 -3.66
CA LEU A 196 -35.10 14.22 -3.12
C LEU A 196 -35.66 14.64 -1.76
N ILE A 197 -34.82 15.24 -0.91
CA ILE A 197 -35.21 15.83 0.37
C ILE A 197 -36.13 17.03 0.12
N GLY A 198 -35.74 17.94 -0.77
CA GLY A 198 -36.56 19.12 -1.13
C GLY A 198 -37.92 18.75 -1.73
N TRP A 199 -37.99 17.69 -2.54
CA TRP A 199 -39.25 17.20 -3.13
C TRP A 199 -40.18 16.60 -2.09
N LYS A 200 -39.64 15.90 -1.08
CA LYS A 200 -40.45 15.47 0.09
C LYS A 200 -41.00 16.67 0.85
N PHE A 201 -40.19 17.68 1.19
CA PHE A 201 -40.65 18.86 1.94
C PHE A 201 -41.72 19.68 1.19
N ARG A 202 -41.60 19.81 -0.13
CA ARG A 202 -42.59 20.54 -0.96
C ARG A 202 -43.97 19.89 -0.95
N LYS A 203 -44.05 18.57 -0.73
CA LYS A 203 -45.31 17.82 -0.66
C LYS A 203 -46.03 17.98 0.69
N TYR A 204 -45.34 18.42 1.74
CA TYR A 204 -45.89 18.60 3.09
C TYR A 204 -46.31 20.04 3.40
N TRP A 205 -45.73 21.05 2.73
CA TRP A 205 -46.01 22.47 3.00
C TRP A 205 -47.04 23.13 2.08
N PHE A 206 -47.42 22.49 0.98
CA PHE A 206 -48.43 22.99 0.03
C PHE A 206 -49.75 22.21 0.12
N LYS A 207 -50.17 21.85 1.33
CA LYS A 207 -51.53 21.38 1.62
C LYS A 207 -52.30 22.43 2.38
#